data_AF-A0A508AT93-F1
#
_entry.id   AF-A0A508AT93-F1
#
_cell.length_a   1.000
_cell.length_b   1.000
_cell.length_c   1.000
_cell.angle_alpha   90.00
_cell.angle_beta   90.00
_cell.angle_gamma   90.00
#
_symmetry.space_group_name_H-M   'P 1'
#
loop_
_entity.id
_entity.type
_entity.pdbx_description
1 polymer ?
#
loop_
_entity_poly.entity_id
_entity_poly.type
_entity_poly.pdbx_seq_one_letter_code
_entity_poly.pdbx_strand_id
1 'polypeptide(L)'
;MAGPQRVLTALALILSLAACTPEAERVEAATEGMSAAAVEPGDLSWADVRQTMTVPPSPDSPRGRALAALSALEAADEVTLYSLQPWRPPDSDGPMPEYGAPDYASFLRERSAATERSQQEWCARAACLYGNRILGKVVPEDAGERALVLDAALRSLGADPDYAFACIAEYRHAVEFRAGGHLYQVLLCYGCGQVAVAIDGQLGRPGQTHDMGDEDGLDRMFVGAGVPLAE
;
A
#
# COMPACT_ATOMS: atom_id res chain seq x y z
N MET A 1 44.52 -37.14 8.32
CA MET A 1 43.53 -37.56 9.33
C MET A 1 42.16 -37.35 8.72
N ALA A 2 41.51 -38.47 8.39
CA ALA A 2 40.26 -38.55 7.65
C ALA A 2 39.10 -38.74 8.63
N GLY A 3 37.91 -38.21 8.29
CA GLY A 3 36.67 -38.56 8.96
C GLY A 3 35.50 -37.68 8.50
N PRO A 4 34.63 -38.17 7.60
CA PRO A 4 33.32 -37.57 7.35
C PRO A 4 32.23 -38.27 8.18
N GLN A 5 31.39 -37.48 8.87
CA GLN A 5 30.17 -37.98 9.48
C GLN A 5 29.01 -37.87 8.47
N ARG A 6 28.44 -39.01 8.09
CA ARG A 6 27.14 -39.12 7.43
C ARG A 6 26.24 -39.96 8.34
N VAL A 7 25.15 -39.36 8.82
CA VAL A 7 24.07 -40.08 9.51
C VAL A 7 22.86 -40.12 8.59
N LEU A 8 22.45 -41.35 8.28
CA LEU A 8 21.25 -41.76 7.55
C LEU A 8 20.17 -42.14 8.57
N THR A 9 18.95 -41.60 8.46
CA THR A 9 17.68 -42.27 8.87
C THR A 9 16.51 -41.41 8.35
N ALA A 10 15.88 -41.75 7.22
CA ALA A 10 14.69 -42.60 7.09
C ALA A 10 13.48 -42.11 7.92
N LEU A 11 12.53 -41.44 7.27
CA LEU A 11 11.17 -41.23 7.81
C LEU A 11 10.18 -42.04 6.98
N ALA A 12 9.43 -42.87 7.69
CA ALA A 12 8.52 -43.86 7.17
C ALA A 12 7.15 -43.28 6.79
N LEU A 13 6.62 -43.87 5.73
CA LEU A 13 5.23 -43.82 5.27
C LEU A 13 4.28 -44.37 6.36
N ILE A 14 3.20 -43.66 6.67
CA ILE A 14 2.00 -44.27 7.29
C ILE A 14 0.77 -43.79 6.51
N LEU A 15 0.23 -44.70 5.70
CA LEU A 15 -1.17 -44.73 5.28
C LEU A 15 -1.98 -45.41 6.39
N SER A 16 -3.17 -44.88 6.71
CA SER A 16 -4.30 -45.69 7.18
C SER A 16 -5.62 -45.01 6.80
N LEU A 17 -6.39 -45.72 5.98
CA LEU A 17 -7.79 -45.52 5.63
C LEU A 17 -8.67 -46.31 6.62
N ALA A 18 -9.80 -45.73 7.04
CA ALA A 18 -11.09 -46.37 7.32
C ALA A 18 -11.99 -45.35 8.06
N ALA A 19 -13.32 -45.30 8.00
CA ALA A 19 -14.37 -45.68 7.07
C ALA A 19 -15.68 -45.33 7.84
N CYS A 20 -16.65 -44.72 7.15
CA CYS A 20 -18.12 -44.76 7.36
C CYS A 20 -18.77 -44.45 8.73
N THR A 21 -19.48 -43.30 8.74
CA THR A 21 -20.83 -42.91 9.29
C THR A 21 -21.78 -44.03 9.78
N PRO A 22 -22.85 -43.79 10.60
CA PRO A 22 -23.71 -42.57 10.61
C PRO A 22 -24.33 -42.14 11.96
N GLU A 23 -24.81 -40.89 12.09
CA GLU A 23 -26.02 -40.58 12.87
C GLU A 23 -26.55 -39.19 12.49
N ALA A 24 -27.63 -39.21 11.73
CA ALA A 24 -28.58 -38.13 11.62
C ALA A 24 -29.44 -38.15 12.88
N GLU A 25 -29.34 -37.12 13.74
CA GLU A 25 -30.45 -36.59 14.54
C GLU A 25 -29.97 -35.35 15.31
N ARG A 26 -30.81 -34.31 15.32
CA ARG A 26 -30.72 -33.05 16.06
C ARG A 26 -29.75 -31.98 15.54
N VAL A 27 -30.17 -31.24 14.52
CA VAL A 27 -30.38 -29.77 14.63
C VAL A 27 -31.54 -29.37 13.70
N GLU A 28 -32.76 -29.82 14.03
CA GLU A 28 -33.98 -29.11 13.62
C GLU A 28 -34.41 -28.29 14.85
N ALA A 29 -34.05 -27.00 14.85
CA ALA A 29 -34.68 -25.89 15.60
C ALA A 29 -33.73 -24.68 15.67
N ALA A 30 -33.55 -23.97 14.54
CA ALA A 30 -33.21 -22.53 14.53
C ALA A 30 -33.37 -21.94 13.11
N THR A 31 -34.42 -22.32 12.40
CA THR A 31 -34.84 -21.66 11.14
C THR A 31 -36.29 -21.21 11.26
N GLU A 32 -36.60 -20.48 12.33
CA GLU A 32 -37.81 -19.67 12.44
C GLU A 32 -37.41 -18.38 13.15
N GLY A 33 -37.27 -17.29 12.39
CA GLY A 33 -37.02 -15.97 12.99
C GLY A 33 -36.33 -14.93 12.11
N MET A 34 -35.68 -15.30 11.00
CA MET A 34 -35.23 -14.32 10.01
C MET A 34 -36.37 -14.03 9.04
N SER A 35 -37.35 -13.27 9.54
CA SER A 35 -38.18 -12.45 8.67
C SER A 35 -37.23 -11.59 7.85
N ALA A 36 -37.29 -11.72 6.53
CA ALA A 36 -36.77 -10.72 5.62
C ALA A 36 -37.58 -9.44 5.84
N ALA A 37 -37.20 -8.67 6.87
CA ALA A 37 -37.57 -7.28 6.94
C ALA A 37 -36.96 -6.65 5.68
N ALA A 38 -37.83 -6.25 4.76
CA ALA A 38 -37.48 -5.35 3.69
C ALA A 38 -36.84 -4.12 4.35
N VAL A 39 -35.52 -3.99 4.21
CA VAL A 39 -34.84 -2.74 4.54
C VAL A 39 -35.34 -1.74 3.51
N GLU A 40 -36.24 -0.88 3.94
CA GLU A 40 -36.72 0.25 3.15
C GLU A 40 -35.49 1.04 2.64
N PRO A 41 -35.42 1.44 1.36
CA PRO A 41 -34.24 2.05 0.74
C PRO A 41 -34.07 3.53 1.13
N GLY A 42 -34.18 3.85 2.41
CA GLY A 42 -33.95 5.16 2.99
C GLY A 42 -33.00 5.05 4.18
N ASP A 43 -31.94 5.87 4.17
CA ASP A 43 -31.00 6.11 5.27
C ASP A 43 -29.77 5.19 5.40
N LEU A 44 -29.24 4.63 4.30
CA LEU A 44 -27.80 4.33 4.30
C LEU A 44 -27.03 5.62 4.09
N SER A 45 -26.32 6.07 5.13
CA SER A 45 -25.43 7.21 4.97
C SER A 45 -24.29 6.81 4.03
N TRP A 46 -23.72 7.77 3.28
CA TRP A 46 -22.52 7.53 2.48
C TRP A 46 -21.35 6.99 3.31
N ALA A 47 -21.33 7.22 4.63
CA ALA A 47 -20.35 6.63 5.54
C ALA A 47 -20.57 5.11 5.70
N ASP A 48 -21.81 4.64 5.79
CA ASP A 48 -22.16 3.22 5.92
C ASP A 48 -21.89 2.46 4.61
N VAL A 49 -22.17 3.09 3.46
CA VAL A 49 -21.83 2.54 2.14
C VAL A 49 -20.30 2.45 1.96
N ARG A 50 -19.53 3.43 2.44
CA ARG A 50 -18.05 3.37 2.40
C ARG A 50 -17.49 2.26 3.30
N GLN A 51 -18.01 2.11 4.51
CA GLN A 51 -17.55 1.04 5.42
C GLN A 51 -17.86 -0.37 4.89
N THR A 52 -18.95 -0.53 4.12
CA THR A 52 -19.29 -1.81 3.48
C THR A 52 -18.48 -2.10 2.20
N MET A 53 -17.75 -1.12 1.68
CA MET A 53 -16.89 -1.25 0.48
C MET A 53 -15.38 -1.35 0.78
N THR A 54 -15.00 -1.34 2.06
CA THR A 54 -13.59 -1.48 2.47
C THR A 54 -13.29 -2.92 2.86
N VAL A 55 -12.50 -3.61 2.05
CA VAL A 55 -11.96 -4.93 2.39
C VAL A 55 -10.58 -4.72 3.04
N PRO A 56 -10.21 -5.48 4.09
CA PRO A 56 -8.83 -5.48 4.56
C PRO A 56 -7.87 -5.87 3.43
N PRO A 57 -6.67 -5.28 3.35
CA PRO A 57 -5.71 -5.67 2.32
C PRO A 57 -5.35 -7.16 2.45
N SER A 58 -5.14 -7.83 1.32
CA SER A 58 -4.67 -9.22 1.32
C SER A 58 -3.35 -9.33 2.13
N PRO A 59 -3.21 -10.30 3.06
CA PRO A 59 -2.03 -10.43 3.91
C PRO A 59 -0.71 -10.57 3.14
N ASP A 60 -0.75 -11.24 1.97
CA ASP A 60 0.43 -11.49 1.14
C ASP A 60 0.76 -10.33 0.19
N SER A 61 -0.14 -9.36 0.06
CA SER A 61 0.12 -8.14 -0.71
C SER A 61 1.19 -7.27 -0.03
N PRO A 62 1.93 -6.43 -0.76
CA PRO A 62 2.85 -5.47 -0.15
C PRO A 62 2.17 -4.62 0.94
N ARG A 63 0.92 -4.22 0.69
CA ARG A 63 0.10 -3.44 1.62
C ARG A 63 -0.23 -4.21 2.91
N GLY A 64 -0.72 -5.44 2.80
CA GLY A 64 -1.03 -6.28 3.97
C GLY A 64 0.22 -6.60 4.80
N ARG A 65 1.34 -6.88 4.12
CA ARG A 65 2.64 -7.08 4.79
C ARG A 65 3.13 -5.84 5.52
N ALA A 66 3.02 -4.66 4.92
CA ALA A 66 3.38 -3.41 5.58
C ALA A 66 2.48 -3.11 6.77
N LEU A 67 1.16 -3.35 6.65
CA LEU A 67 0.22 -3.14 7.75
C LEU A 67 0.54 -4.04 8.96
N ALA A 68 0.81 -5.32 8.71
CA ALA A 68 1.21 -6.27 9.75
C ALA A 68 2.55 -5.87 10.39
N ALA A 69 3.53 -5.47 9.57
CA ALA A 69 4.85 -5.04 10.03
C ALA A 69 4.78 -3.75 10.87
N LEU A 70 3.96 -2.78 10.46
CA LEU A 70 3.73 -1.52 11.17
C LEU A 70 3.10 -1.76 12.55
N SER A 71 2.17 -2.72 12.63
CA SER A 71 1.52 -3.12 13.89
C SER A 71 2.47 -3.84 14.86
N ALA A 72 3.59 -4.35 14.36
CA ALA A 72 4.62 -5.02 15.14
C ALA A 72 5.79 -4.11 15.53
N LEU A 73 5.77 -2.83 15.13
CA LEU A 73 6.82 -1.89 15.51
C LEU A 73 6.84 -1.66 17.02
N GLU A 74 8.03 -1.73 17.58
CA GLU A 74 8.30 -1.36 18.97
C GLU A 74 8.54 0.16 19.07
N ALA A 75 8.43 0.69 20.28
CA ALA A 75 8.67 2.12 20.53
C ALA A 75 10.10 2.56 20.18
N ALA A 76 11.07 1.63 20.23
CA ALA A 76 12.47 1.87 19.91
C ALA A 76 12.77 1.83 18.41
N ASP A 77 11.84 1.32 17.59
CA ASP A 77 12.05 1.24 16.15
C ASP A 77 11.94 2.63 15.51
N GLU A 78 12.97 2.98 14.75
CA GLU A 78 13.07 4.23 14.01
C GLU A 78 12.06 4.26 12.87
N VAL A 79 11.40 5.40 12.74
CA VAL A 79 10.50 5.73 11.63
C VAL A 79 11.03 7.01 11.01
N THR A 80 11.15 7.05 9.69
CA THR A 80 11.56 8.25 8.97
C THR A 80 10.41 8.72 8.09
N LEU A 81 10.11 10.00 8.17
CA LEU A 81 9.14 10.69 7.33
C LEU A 81 9.89 11.47 6.24
N TYR A 82 9.54 11.27 4.97
CA TYR A 82 10.16 11.93 3.81
C TYR A 82 9.21 12.95 3.17
N SER A 83 9.73 14.15 2.91
CA SER A 83 9.07 15.14 2.06
C SER A 83 9.53 14.92 0.63
N LEU A 84 8.59 14.80 -0.29
CA LEU A 84 8.81 14.41 -1.66
C LEU A 84 8.26 15.45 -2.62
N GLN A 85 9.01 15.76 -3.68
CA GLN A 85 8.52 16.46 -4.84
C GLN A 85 8.14 15.45 -5.93
N PRO A 86 6.84 15.32 -6.25
CA PRO A 86 6.38 14.45 -7.32
C PRO A 86 6.98 14.85 -8.67
N TRP A 87 7.31 13.85 -9.49
CA TRP A 87 7.61 14.08 -10.89
C TRP A 87 6.32 14.37 -11.66
N ARG A 88 6.30 15.45 -12.43
CA ARG A 88 5.22 15.75 -13.37
C ARG A 88 5.56 15.19 -14.74
N PRO A 89 4.69 14.35 -15.34
CA PRO A 89 4.87 13.91 -16.71
C PRO A 89 4.98 15.10 -17.66
N PRO A 90 5.83 15.01 -18.70
CA PRO A 90 5.83 16.02 -19.74
C PRO A 90 4.45 16.05 -20.41
N ASP A 91 4.03 17.25 -20.79
CA ASP A 91 2.85 17.41 -21.64
C ASP A 91 3.04 16.57 -22.90
N SER A 92 1.96 15.91 -23.34
CA SER A 92 2.04 15.20 -24.61
C SER A 92 1.99 16.17 -25.77
N ASP A 93 3.06 16.21 -26.54
CA ASP A 93 3.08 16.91 -27.81
C ASP A 93 2.12 16.23 -28.79
N GLY A 94 1.08 16.95 -29.20
CA GLY A 94 0.16 16.54 -30.26
C GLY A 94 -1.07 15.73 -29.83
N PRO A 95 -2.03 15.55 -30.75
CA PRO A 95 -3.26 14.81 -30.48
C PRO A 95 -2.98 13.32 -30.29
N MET A 96 -3.69 12.69 -29.36
CA MET A 96 -3.68 11.23 -29.24
C MET A 96 -4.31 10.61 -30.50
N PRO A 97 -3.63 9.69 -31.20
CA PRO A 97 -4.21 8.98 -32.33
C PRO A 97 -5.47 8.21 -31.90
N GLU A 98 -6.39 7.99 -32.84
CA GLU A 98 -7.59 7.20 -32.59
C GLU A 98 -7.22 5.76 -32.18
N TYR A 99 -7.97 5.21 -31.23
CA TYR A 99 -7.76 3.83 -30.80
C TYR A 99 -7.93 2.87 -31.99
N GLY A 100 -6.91 2.04 -32.24
CA GLY A 100 -6.89 1.10 -33.37
C GLY A 100 -6.30 1.67 -34.66
N ALA A 101 -5.90 2.95 -34.69
CA ALA A 101 -5.13 3.49 -35.80
C ALA A 101 -3.79 2.72 -35.98
N PRO A 102 -3.27 2.58 -37.21
CA PRO A 102 -2.04 1.81 -37.46
C PRO A 102 -0.82 2.27 -36.67
N ASP A 103 -0.77 3.55 -36.31
CA ASP A 103 0.31 4.21 -35.56
C ASP A 103 0.06 4.28 -34.04
N TYR A 104 -1.12 3.87 -33.54
CA TYR A 104 -1.50 3.98 -32.13
C TYR A 104 -0.51 3.24 -31.22
N ALA A 105 -0.10 2.03 -31.58
CA ALA A 105 0.83 1.24 -30.78
C ALA A 105 2.25 1.82 -30.77
N SER A 106 2.73 2.39 -31.89
CA SER A 106 4.01 3.10 -31.92
C SER A 106 3.97 4.37 -31.09
N PHE A 107 2.90 5.15 -31.21
CA PHE A 107 2.67 6.35 -30.41
C PHE A 107 2.74 6.05 -28.91
N LEU A 108 2.04 5.01 -28.43
CA LEU A 108 2.09 4.62 -27.02
C LEU A 108 3.49 4.21 -26.56
N ARG A 109 4.26 3.48 -27.38
CA ARG A 109 5.64 3.09 -27.04
C ARG A 109 6.56 4.30 -26.96
N GLU A 110 6.49 5.20 -27.93
CA GLU A 110 7.30 6.43 -27.94
C GLU A 110 6.97 7.33 -26.76
N ARG A 111 5.68 7.48 -26.45
CA ARG A 111 5.21 8.22 -25.28
C ARG A 111 5.67 7.59 -23.97
N SER A 112 5.59 6.26 -23.82
CA SER A 112 6.12 5.55 -22.64
C SER A 112 7.62 5.77 -22.49
N ALA A 113 8.38 5.62 -23.58
CA ALA A 113 9.83 5.83 -23.56
C ALA A 113 10.21 7.29 -23.25
N ALA A 114 9.43 8.27 -23.73
CA ALA A 114 9.64 9.67 -23.40
C ALA A 114 9.35 9.97 -21.92
N THR A 115 8.27 9.42 -21.38
CA THR A 115 7.93 9.46 -19.94
C THR A 115 9.05 8.88 -19.09
N GLU A 116 9.51 7.67 -19.40
CA GLU A 116 10.59 7.00 -18.66
C GLU A 116 11.90 7.81 -18.70
N ARG A 117 12.29 8.33 -19.86
CA ARG A 117 13.48 9.20 -19.97
C ARG A 117 13.33 10.47 -19.13
N SER A 118 12.19 11.14 -19.20
CA SER A 118 11.93 12.35 -18.41
C SER A 118 12.02 12.07 -16.90
N GLN A 119 11.46 10.95 -16.43
CA GLN A 119 11.57 10.55 -15.03
C GLN A 119 13.01 10.21 -14.63
N GLN A 120 13.78 9.55 -15.50
CA GLN A 120 15.20 9.28 -15.25
C GLN A 120 16.01 10.57 -15.16
N GLU A 121 15.81 11.52 -16.08
CA GLU A 121 16.46 12.84 -16.06
C GLU A 121 16.07 13.64 -14.82
N TRP A 122 14.80 13.56 -14.40
CA TRP A 122 14.30 14.16 -13.18
C TRP A 122 15.08 13.68 -11.95
N CYS A 123 15.37 12.38 -11.86
CA CYS A 123 16.11 11.79 -10.76
C CYS A 123 17.64 11.74 -10.96
N ALA A 124 18.16 12.11 -12.13
CA ALA A 124 19.59 12.03 -12.42
C ALA A 124 20.46 13.00 -11.57
N ARG A 125 19.86 14.07 -11.02
CA ARG A 125 20.57 15.15 -10.31
C ARG A 125 20.18 15.31 -8.84
N ALA A 126 19.34 14.42 -8.32
CA ALA A 126 18.83 14.49 -6.95
C ALA A 126 18.55 13.10 -6.42
N ALA A 127 18.56 12.95 -5.10
CA ALA A 127 18.07 11.72 -4.49
C ALA A 127 16.57 11.59 -4.76
N CYS A 128 16.15 10.39 -5.15
CA CYS A 128 14.75 10.09 -5.43
C CYS A 128 14.28 8.85 -4.69
N LEU A 129 13.00 8.86 -4.34
CA LEU A 129 12.24 7.74 -3.84
C LEU A 129 11.14 7.40 -4.86
N TYR A 130 11.34 6.31 -5.59
CA TYR A 130 10.41 5.80 -6.62
C TYR A 130 9.94 6.87 -7.64
N GLY A 131 10.88 7.65 -8.16
CA GLY A 131 10.60 8.70 -9.15
C GLY A 131 10.22 10.07 -8.56
N ASN A 132 10.06 10.17 -7.23
CA ASN A 132 9.79 11.43 -6.53
C ASN A 132 11.09 11.95 -5.91
N ARG A 133 11.44 13.21 -6.11
CA ARG A 133 12.65 13.79 -5.51
C ARG A 133 12.48 13.90 -4.01
N ILE A 134 13.51 13.57 -3.25
CA ILE A 134 13.52 13.78 -1.79
C ILE A 134 13.90 15.23 -1.53
N LEU A 135 12.99 16.01 -0.96
CA LEU A 135 13.22 17.39 -0.51
C LEU A 135 13.91 17.42 0.85
N GLY A 136 13.61 16.43 1.69
CA GLY A 136 14.25 16.22 2.98
C GLY A 136 13.57 15.09 3.74
N LYS A 137 14.03 14.87 4.98
CA LYS A 137 13.48 13.86 5.87
C LYS A 137 13.50 14.32 7.32
N VAL A 138 12.56 13.82 8.09
CA VAL A 138 12.43 14.05 9.54
C VAL A 138 12.36 12.68 10.21
N VAL A 139 13.07 12.54 11.32
CA VAL A 139 12.87 11.43 12.26
C VAL A 139 12.09 12.03 13.43
N PRO A 140 10.88 11.53 13.75
CA PRO A 140 10.07 12.07 14.84
C PRO A 140 10.86 12.07 16.16
N GLU A 141 10.90 13.22 16.85
CA GLU A 141 11.72 13.39 18.05
C GLU A 141 11.01 12.91 19.32
N ASP A 142 9.68 12.97 19.32
CA ASP A 142 8.84 12.58 20.45
C ASP A 142 7.73 11.59 20.10
N ALA A 143 7.08 11.05 21.13
CA ALA A 143 6.04 10.04 20.99
C ALA A 143 4.78 10.55 20.27
N GLY A 144 4.48 11.85 20.34
CA GLY A 144 3.33 12.46 19.68
C GLY A 144 3.55 12.59 18.18
N GLU A 145 4.69 13.12 17.76
CA GLU A 145 5.09 13.16 16.35
C GLU A 145 5.18 11.75 15.77
N ARG A 146 5.76 10.81 16.52
CA ARG A 146 5.87 9.43 16.08
C ARG A 146 4.48 8.79 15.91
N ALA A 147 3.56 9.04 16.84
CA ALA A 147 2.19 8.55 16.73
C ALA A 147 1.47 9.13 15.51
N LEU A 148 1.70 10.39 15.19
CA LEU A 148 1.14 11.05 14.01
C LEU A 148 1.61 10.40 12.70
N VAL A 149 2.91 10.14 12.56
CA VAL A 149 3.48 9.46 11.38
C VAL A 149 2.94 8.03 11.26
N LEU A 150 2.87 7.29 12.37
CA LEU A 150 2.33 5.93 12.37
C LEU A 150 0.84 5.89 12.05
N ASP A 151 0.04 6.82 12.57
CA ASP A 151 -1.39 6.91 12.32
C ASP A 151 -1.67 7.14 10.83
N ALA A 152 -0.94 8.06 10.19
CA ALA A 152 -1.03 8.27 8.74
C ALA A 152 -0.73 6.99 7.95
N ALA A 153 0.36 6.29 8.29
CA ALA A 153 0.71 5.03 7.64
C ALA A 153 -0.35 3.94 7.90
N LEU A 154 -0.80 3.75 9.13
CA LEU A 154 -1.82 2.76 9.49
C LEU A 154 -3.14 3.00 8.75
N ARG A 155 -3.65 4.23 8.77
CA ARG A 155 -4.89 4.61 8.07
C ARG A 155 -4.76 4.43 6.56
N SER A 156 -3.63 4.86 5.99
CA SER A 156 -3.37 4.69 4.57
C SER A 156 -3.31 3.23 4.13
N LEU A 157 -2.91 2.31 5.00
CA LEU A 157 -2.78 0.89 4.69
C LEU A 157 -4.03 0.07 5.02
N GLY A 158 -4.85 0.52 5.97
CA GLY A 158 -5.89 -0.29 6.61
C GLY A 158 -7.08 -0.68 5.75
N ALA A 159 -7.37 0.04 4.66
CA ALA A 159 -8.56 -0.18 3.85
C ALA A 159 -8.23 -0.26 2.36
N ASP A 160 -8.46 -1.40 1.73
CA ASP A 160 -8.29 -1.60 0.28
C ASP A 160 -9.65 -1.54 -0.41
N PRO A 161 -10.06 -0.37 -0.93
CA PRO A 161 -11.38 -0.24 -1.48
C PRO A 161 -11.43 -0.78 -2.91
N ASP A 162 -12.59 -1.29 -3.30
CA ASP A 162 -12.83 -1.82 -4.65
C ASP A 162 -13.13 -0.72 -5.67
N TYR A 163 -12.27 0.31 -5.73
CA TYR A 163 -12.27 1.30 -6.81
C TYR A 163 -10.86 1.77 -7.13
N ALA A 164 -10.69 2.35 -8.31
CA ALA A 164 -9.48 3.04 -8.70
C ALA A 164 -9.83 4.34 -9.42
N PHE A 165 -9.25 5.46 -8.99
CA PHE A 165 -9.27 6.69 -9.77
C PHE A 165 -8.18 6.67 -10.84
N ALA A 166 -8.52 7.15 -12.04
CA ALA A 166 -7.54 7.47 -13.07
C ALA A 166 -6.85 8.80 -12.72
N CYS A 167 -5.94 8.76 -11.76
CA CYS A 167 -5.13 9.89 -11.35
C CYS A 167 -3.65 9.53 -11.47
N ILE A 168 -2.82 10.51 -11.83
CA ILE A 168 -1.37 10.38 -11.72
C ILE A 168 -1.03 10.69 -10.27
N ALA A 169 -0.51 9.71 -9.53
CA ALA A 169 -0.15 9.95 -8.12
C ALA A 169 0.88 11.05 -8.00
N GLU A 170 0.57 11.98 -7.10
CA GLU A 170 1.48 12.97 -6.58
C GLU A 170 1.87 12.58 -5.15
N TYR A 171 2.82 11.63 -5.02
CA TYR A 171 3.30 11.22 -3.70
C TYR A 171 4.13 12.34 -3.08
N ARG A 172 3.53 13.07 -2.14
CA ARG A 172 4.17 14.19 -1.43
C ARG A 172 4.86 13.75 -0.15
N HIS A 173 4.38 12.66 0.47
CA HIS A 173 5.00 12.08 1.66
C HIS A 173 5.35 10.61 1.46
N ALA A 174 6.37 10.16 2.18
CA ALA A 174 6.57 8.73 2.41
C ALA A 174 7.00 8.43 3.85
N VAL A 175 6.54 7.29 4.37
CA VAL A 175 6.92 6.76 5.67
C VAL A 175 7.82 5.55 5.48
N GLU A 176 9.00 5.58 6.06
CA GLU A 176 9.98 4.50 6.05
C GLU A 176 10.16 3.91 7.44
N PHE A 177 10.17 2.58 7.52
CA PHE A 177 10.44 1.85 8.75
C PHE A 177 11.05 0.48 8.46
N ARG A 178 11.66 -0.13 9.47
CA ARG A 178 12.20 -1.49 9.38
C ARG A 178 11.47 -2.40 10.36
N ALA A 179 11.10 -3.58 9.89
CA ALA A 179 10.44 -4.60 10.70
C ALA A 179 10.72 -5.98 10.11
N GLY A 180 10.97 -6.98 10.97
CA GLY A 180 11.23 -8.35 10.52
C GLY A 180 12.38 -8.49 9.52
N GLY A 181 13.38 -7.61 9.57
CA GLY A 181 14.53 -7.61 8.65
C GLY A 181 14.28 -6.94 7.28
N HIS A 182 13.07 -6.47 7.02
CA HIS A 182 12.70 -5.80 5.78
C HIS A 182 12.66 -4.27 5.94
N LEU A 183 12.97 -3.56 4.85
CA LEU A 183 12.73 -2.12 4.73
C LEU A 183 11.38 -1.89 4.05
N TYR A 184 10.50 -1.13 4.70
CA TYR A 184 9.21 -0.73 4.16
C TYR A 184 9.20 0.76 3.88
N GLN A 185 8.65 1.14 2.74
CA GLN A 185 8.45 2.54 2.35
C GLN A 185 7.02 2.70 1.82
N VAL A 186 6.20 3.46 2.54
CA VAL A 186 4.78 3.72 2.22
C VAL A 186 4.67 5.12 1.63
N LEU A 187 4.27 5.23 0.37
CA LEU A 187 4.10 6.49 -0.33
C LEU A 187 2.64 6.95 -0.26
N LEU A 188 2.44 8.23 0.06
CA LEU A 188 1.14 8.83 0.37
C LEU A 188 0.81 9.94 -0.64
N CYS A 189 -0.31 9.79 -1.36
CA CYS A 189 -0.82 10.77 -2.32
C CYS A 189 -2.18 11.30 -1.86
N TYR A 190 -2.17 12.34 -1.02
CA TYR A 190 -3.37 12.93 -0.42
C TYR A 190 -4.37 13.48 -1.44
N GLY A 191 -3.89 14.02 -2.57
CA GLY A 191 -4.75 14.58 -3.60
C GLY A 191 -5.71 13.59 -4.26
N CYS A 192 -5.35 12.31 -4.33
CA CYS A 192 -6.19 11.30 -4.99
C CYS A 192 -6.42 10.00 -4.20
N GLY A 193 -5.92 9.92 -2.97
CA GLY A 193 -6.09 8.75 -2.12
C GLY A 193 -5.20 7.57 -2.50
N GLN A 194 -4.21 7.73 -3.40
CA GLN A 194 -3.37 6.61 -3.82
C GLN A 194 -2.27 6.30 -2.80
N VAL A 195 -2.13 5.03 -2.45
CA VAL A 195 -1.07 4.50 -1.58
C VAL A 195 -0.24 3.49 -2.35
N ALA A 196 1.08 3.59 -2.25
CA ALA A 196 1.98 2.56 -2.76
C ALA A 196 2.92 2.09 -1.66
N VAL A 197 3.26 0.81 -1.69
CA VAL A 197 4.16 0.21 -0.72
C VAL A 197 5.31 -0.41 -1.47
N ALA A 198 6.52 -0.03 -1.07
CA ALA A 198 7.71 -0.73 -1.49
C ALA A 198 8.33 -1.51 -0.34
N ILE A 199 8.86 -2.68 -0.68
CA ILE A 199 9.52 -3.58 0.25
C ILE A 199 10.88 -3.93 -0.34
N ASP A 200 11.95 -3.64 0.41
CA ASP A 200 13.34 -3.87 -0.01
C ASP A 200 13.67 -3.31 -1.41
N GLY A 201 13.17 -2.10 -1.69
CA GLY A 201 13.40 -1.43 -2.98
C GLY A 201 12.45 -1.84 -4.10
N GLN A 202 11.53 -2.79 -3.85
CA GLN A 202 10.56 -3.25 -4.86
C GLN A 202 9.20 -2.61 -4.62
N LEU A 203 8.79 -1.70 -5.51
CA LEU A 203 7.50 -1.03 -5.46
C LEU A 203 6.37 -1.97 -5.89
N GLY A 204 5.39 -2.18 -5.01
CA GLY A 204 4.17 -2.89 -5.32
C GLY A 204 3.22 -2.10 -6.22
N ARG A 205 2.18 -2.77 -6.73
CA ARG A 205 1.09 -2.08 -7.44
C ARG A 205 0.43 -1.08 -6.49
N PRO A 206 0.30 0.20 -6.87
CA PRO A 206 -0.44 1.17 -6.06
C PRO A 206 -1.91 0.78 -5.89
N GLY A 207 -2.45 1.05 -4.70
CA GLY A 207 -3.87 0.90 -4.35
C GLY A 207 -4.49 2.24 -3.95
N GLN A 208 -5.77 2.23 -3.61
CA GLN A 208 -6.47 3.43 -3.11
C GLN A 208 -6.73 3.33 -1.61
N THR A 209 -6.99 4.46 -0.96
CA THR A 209 -7.47 4.53 0.42
C THR A 209 -8.46 5.68 0.57
N HIS A 210 -9.33 5.58 1.56
CA HIS A 210 -10.26 6.65 1.95
C HIS A 210 -9.71 7.55 3.06
N ASP A 211 -8.63 7.15 3.72
CA ASP A 211 -8.04 7.84 4.85
C ASP A 211 -6.51 7.74 4.78
N MET A 212 -5.84 8.87 4.98
CA MET A 212 -4.37 8.99 4.99
C MET A 212 -3.85 9.67 6.26
N GLY A 213 -4.71 9.87 7.26
CA GLY A 213 -4.38 10.62 8.46
C GLY A 213 -4.27 12.14 8.23
N ASP A 214 -3.54 12.80 9.13
CA ASP A 214 -3.43 14.26 9.21
C ASP A 214 -2.25 14.80 8.37
N GLU A 215 -2.52 15.15 7.10
CA GLU A 215 -1.54 15.76 6.18
C GLU A 215 -0.93 17.04 6.77
N ASP A 216 -1.77 17.97 7.24
CA ASP A 216 -1.35 19.25 7.83
C ASP A 216 -0.45 19.03 9.06
N GLY A 217 -0.70 17.95 9.81
CA GLY A 217 0.17 17.49 10.89
C GLY A 217 1.57 17.12 10.43
N LEU A 218 1.68 16.31 9.37
CA LEU A 218 2.96 15.91 8.80
C LEU A 218 3.70 17.10 8.16
N ASP A 219 2.97 17.98 7.47
CA ASP A 219 3.51 19.22 6.88
C ASP A 219 4.16 20.11 7.94
N ARG A 220 3.51 20.26 9.10
CA ARG A 220 4.06 21.03 10.22
C ARG A 220 5.37 20.45 10.75
N MET A 221 5.55 19.14 10.73
CA MET A 221 6.82 18.51 11.14
C MET A 221 7.96 18.92 10.19
N PHE A 222 7.71 18.91 8.88
CA PHE A 222 8.72 19.35 7.91
C PHE A 222 9.03 20.84 8.04
N VAL A 223 8.00 21.68 8.14
CA VAL A 223 8.17 23.12 8.30
C VAL A 223 8.95 23.45 9.58
N GLY A 224 8.62 22.77 10.70
CA GLY A 224 9.34 22.91 11.97
C GLY A 224 10.82 22.54 11.86
N ALA A 225 11.14 21.53 11.06
CA ALA A 225 12.52 21.09 10.78
C ALA A 225 13.23 21.89 9.67
N GLY A 226 12.57 22.88 9.05
CA GLY A 226 13.12 23.62 7.91
C GLY A 226 13.24 22.79 6.62
N VAL A 227 12.50 21.68 6.51
CA VAL A 227 12.42 20.84 5.31
C VAL A 227 11.37 21.42 4.36
N PRO A 228 11.69 21.65 3.07
CA PRO A 228 10.71 22.13 2.10
C PRO A 228 9.57 21.13 1.85
N LEU A 229 8.40 21.65 1.52
CA LEU A 229 7.26 20.90 1.00
C LEU A 229 7.18 21.05 -0.53
N ALA A 230 6.48 20.14 -1.19
CA ALA A 230 6.23 20.24 -2.62
C ALA A 230 5.29 21.41 -2.96
N GLU A 231 5.60 22.14 -4.04
CA GLU A 231 4.78 23.22 -4.60
C GLU A 231 3.55 22.73 -5.39
#